data_AF-A0A2I2KYH8-F1
#
_entry.id   AF-A0A2I2KYH8-F1
#
_cell.length_a   1.000
_cell.length_b   1.000
_cell.length_c   1.000
_cell.angle_alpha   90.00
_cell.angle_beta   90.00
_cell.angle_gamma   90.00
#
_symmetry.space_group_name_H-M   'P 1'
#
loop_
_entity.id
_entity.type
_entity.pdbx_description
1 polymer ?
#
loop_
_entity_poly.entity_id
_entity_poly.type
_entity_poly.pdbx_seq_one_letter_code
_entity_poly.pdbx_strand_id
1 'polypeptide(L)'
;MARDFDARRNADVEEDELQEQSLENLKAQRAGAAADLGDDMDALEAELDLPDADVRDEELSLRVLPRQADEFTCTSCFLVQHRSQLADPRRVVCSDCAA
;
A
#
# COMPACT_ATOMS: atom_id res chain seq x y z
N MET A 1 16.98 1.63 -6.49
CA MET A 1 16.55 0.96 -7.74
C MET A 1 15.06 0.72 -7.65
N ALA A 2 14.27 1.20 -8.62
CA ALA A 2 12.83 0.94 -8.67
C ALA A 2 12.62 -0.45 -9.28
N ARG A 3 12.01 -1.38 -8.54
CA ARG A 3 11.60 -2.66 -9.10
C ARG A 3 10.34 -2.43 -9.95
N ASP A 4 10.39 -2.88 -11.20
CA ASP A 4 9.30 -2.78 -12.16
C ASP A 4 8.31 -3.92 -11.91
N PHE A 5 7.05 -3.57 -11.61
CA PHE A 5 5.99 -4.51 -11.23
C PHE A 5 5.07 -4.86 -12.42
N ASP A 6 5.37 -4.38 -13.63
CA ASP A 6 4.57 -4.61 -14.85
C ASP A 6 5.12 -5.77 -15.72
N ALA A 7 6.17 -6.45 -15.25
CA ALA A 7 6.78 -7.58 -15.93
C ALA A 7 5.89 -8.82 -15.93
N ARG A 8 5.91 -9.58 -17.04
CA ARG A 8 5.16 -10.84 -17.17
C ARG A 8 5.71 -11.85 -16.17
N ARG A 9 4.86 -12.28 -15.22
CA ARG A 9 5.12 -13.21 -14.10
C ARG A 9 5.89 -14.52 -14.44
N ASN A 10 6.05 -14.85 -15.71
CA ASN A 10 6.71 -16.10 -16.15
C ASN A 10 8.21 -15.93 -16.43
N ALA A 11 8.78 -14.72 -16.27
CA ALA A 11 10.23 -14.51 -16.40
C ALA A 11 11.01 -14.99 -15.16
N ASP A 12 10.31 -15.24 -14.06
CA ASP A 12 10.91 -15.44 -12.74
C ASP A 12 10.98 -16.92 -12.33
N VAL A 13 10.65 -17.89 -13.19
CA VAL A 13 10.57 -19.33 -12.82
C VAL A 13 11.92 -19.86 -12.32
N GLU A 14 13.03 -19.46 -12.96
CA GLU A 14 14.39 -19.82 -12.53
C GLU A 14 14.81 -19.08 -11.24
N GLU A 15 14.26 -17.87 -11.01
CA GLU A 15 14.53 -17.07 -9.82
C GLU A 15 13.71 -17.59 -8.62
N ASP A 16 12.51 -18.10 -8.87
CA ASP A 16 11.66 -18.82 -7.91
C ASP A 16 12.32 -20.12 -7.46
N GLU A 17 12.87 -20.94 -8.38
CA GLU A 17 13.61 -22.17 -8.01
C GLU A 17 14.86 -21.87 -7.16
N LEU A 18 15.58 -20.79 -7.47
CA LEU A 18 16.72 -20.33 -6.66
C LEU A 18 16.29 -19.77 -5.30
N GLN A 19 15.15 -19.06 -5.25
CA GLN A 19 14.55 -18.60 -3.99
C GLN A 19 14.04 -19.76 -3.15
N GLU A 20 13.42 -20.78 -3.73
CA GLU A 20 12.96 -21.99 -3.04
C GLU A 20 14.14 -22.72 -2.39
N GLN A 21 15.24 -22.92 -3.13
CA GLN A 21 16.48 -23.51 -2.58
C GLN A 21 17.08 -22.65 -1.46
N SER A 22 17.03 -21.31 -1.58
CA SER A 22 17.48 -20.41 -0.52
C SER A 22 16.61 -20.52 0.74
N LEU A 23 15.29 -20.60 0.58
CA LEU A 23 14.33 -20.74 1.66
C LEU A 23 14.44 -22.10 2.35
N GLU A 24 14.69 -23.18 1.62
CA GLU A 24 14.92 -24.51 2.19
C GLU A 24 16.19 -24.54 3.03
N ASN A 25 17.27 -23.91 2.57
CA ASN A 25 18.51 -23.77 3.34
C ASN A 25 18.30 -22.92 4.61
N LEU A 26 17.53 -21.83 4.53
CA LEU A 26 17.15 -21.01 5.68
C LEU A 26 16.26 -21.78 6.67
N LYS A 27 15.34 -22.61 6.20
CA LYS A 27 14.51 -23.51 7.03
C LYS A 27 15.37 -24.57 7.72
N ALA A 28 16.33 -25.16 7.03
CA ALA A 28 17.26 -26.14 7.61
C ALA A 28 18.13 -25.50 8.70
N GLN A 29 18.64 -24.29 8.47
CA GLN A 29 19.36 -23.52 9.50
C GLN A 29 18.46 -23.17 10.68
N ARG A 30 17.20 -22.77 10.44
CA ARG A 30 16.22 -22.48 11.50
C ARG A 30 15.83 -23.73 12.30
N ALA A 31 15.67 -24.87 11.66
CA ALA A 31 15.40 -26.14 12.33
C ALA A 31 16.59 -26.60 13.18
N GLY A 32 17.82 -26.38 12.72
CA GLY A 32 19.03 -26.59 13.52
C GLY A 32 19.12 -25.66 14.72
N ALA A 33 18.79 -24.37 14.55
CA ALA A 33 18.73 -23.41 15.65
C ALA A 33 17.59 -23.68 16.63
N ALA A 34 16.44 -24.17 16.16
CA ALA A 34 15.31 -24.58 17.00
C ALA A 34 15.62 -25.85 17.82
N ALA A 35 16.43 -26.77 17.28
CA ALA A 35 16.91 -27.93 18.02
C ALA A 35 17.92 -27.57 19.14
N ASP A 36 18.64 -26.44 19.00
CA ASP A 36 19.57 -25.90 20.01
C ASP A 36 18.85 -25.16 21.15
N LEU A 37 17.61 -24.72 20.92
CA LEU A 37 16.81 -23.95 21.88
C LEU A 37 15.97 -24.81 22.84
N GLY A 38 15.85 -26.12 22.65
CA GLY A 38 15.13 -27.01 23.57
C GLY A 38 13.71 -26.54 23.95
N ASP A 39 13.20 -27.03 25.08
CA ASP A 39 11.87 -26.81 25.70
C ASP A 39 11.49 -25.32 25.91
N ASP A 40 12.36 -24.37 25.55
CA ASP A 40 12.17 -22.92 25.69
C ASP A 40 11.34 -22.30 24.56
N MET A 41 11.00 -23.05 23.50
CA MET A 41 10.10 -22.56 22.44
C MET A 41 8.66 -22.39 22.91
N ASP A 42 8.15 -23.29 23.76
CA ASP A 42 6.79 -23.20 24.30
C ASP A 42 6.60 -21.93 25.16
N ALA A 43 7.66 -21.50 25.86
CA ALA A 43 7.64 -20.28 26.67
C ALA A 43 7.67 -19.00 25.82
N LEU A 44 8.39 -19.00 24.68
CA LEU A 44 8.40 -17.87 23.75
C LEU A 44 7.09 -17.76 22.95
N GLU A 45 6.46 -18.88 22.58
CA GLU A 45 5.16 -18.87 21.89
C GLU A 45 4.04 -18.33 22.79
N ALA A 46 4.10 -18.58 24.10
CA ALA A 46 3.16 -18.00 25.07
C ALA A 46 3.30 -16.48 25.27
N GLU A 47 4.49 -15.91 25.00
CA GLU A 47 4.74 -14.45 25.06
C GLU A 47 4.51 -13.77 23.69
N LEU A 48 4.32 -14.55 22.63
CA LEU A 48 3.86 -14.14 21.31
C LEU A 48 2.34 -14.26 21.14
N ASP A 49 1.59 -14.36 22.25
CA ASP A 49 0.16 -14.12 22.28
C ASP A 49 -0.04 -12.62 22.00
N LEU A 50 0.11 -12.28 20.72
CA LEU A 50 -0.04 -10.95 20.18
C LEU A 50 -1.38 -10.48 20.69
N PRO A 51 -1.45 -9.40 21.49
CA PRO A 51 -2.72 -8.92 22.01
C PRO A 51 -3.58 -8.75 20.79
N ASP A 52 -4.62 -9.59 20.68
CA ASP A 52 -5.54 -9.62 19.55
C ASP A 52 -5.72 -8.17 19.17
N ALA A 53 -5.14 -7.82 18.02
CA ALA A 53 -5.08 -6.44 17.64
C ALA A 53 -6.54 -6.05 17.50
N ASP A 54 -7.07 -5.39 18.53
CA ASP A 54 -8.31 -4.65 18.52
C ASP A 54 -8.06 -3.49 17.55
N VAL A 55 -7.85 -3.84 16.28
CA VAL A 55 -8.25 -3.03 15.14
C VAL A 55 -9.76 -3.07 15.26
N ARG A 56 -10.25 -2.25 16.19
CA ARG A 56 -11.66 -1.97 16.39
C ARG A 56 -12.24 -1.75 15.01
N ASP A 57 -13.44 -2.25 14.79
CA ASP A 57 -14.34 -1.81 13.73
C ASP A 57 -14.66 -0.30 13.89
N GLU A 58 -13.63 0.55 13.91
CA GLU A 58 -13.74 1.99 13.77
C GLU A 58 -13.98 2.25 12.29
N GLU A 59 -15.24 2.09 11.91
CA GLU A 59 -15.77 2.50 10.63
C GLU A 59 -15.47 4.01 10.48
N LEU A 60 -14.43 4.33 9.70
CA LEU A 60 -14.08 5.70 9.33
C LEU A 60 -15.28 6.32 8.62
N SER A 61 -16.11 7.03 9.38
CA SER A 61 -17.31 7.70 8.87
C SER A 61 -16.89 8.95 8.09
N LEU A 62 -16.48 8.75 6.84
CA LEU A 62 -16.10 9.83 5.95
C LEU A 62 -17.36 10.45 5.34
N ARG A 63 -17.62 11.71 5.64
CA ARG A 63 -18.69 12.47 5.02
C ARG A 63 -18.24 12.94 3.63
N VAL A 64 -18.81 12.35 2.58
CA VAL A 64 -18.63 12.85 1.21
C VAL A 64 -19.43 14.14 1.04
N LEU A 65 -18.75 15.26 0.85
CA LEU A 65 -19.41 16.52 0.48
C LEU A 65 -19.58 16.56 -1.04
N PRO A 66 -20.81 16.73 -1.55
CA PRO A 66 -21.02 16.93 -2.98
C PRO A 66 -20.42 18.27 -3.41
N ARG A 67 -20.10 18.37 -4.70
CA ARG A 67 -19.56 19.59 -5.31
C ARG A 67 -20.47 20.77 -5.00
N GLN A 68 -19.92 21.84 -4.44
CA GLN A 68 -20.69 23.05 -4.13
C GLN A 68 -21.05 23.81 -5.42
N ALA A 69 -22.09 24.65 -5.37
CA ALA A 69 -22.59 25.37 -6.54
C ALA A 69 -21.56 26.37 -7.10
N ASP A 70 -20.63 26.80 -6.27
CA ASP A 70 -19.56 27.75 -6.53
C ASP A 70 -18.21 27.09 -6.84
N GLU A 71 -18.17 25.76 -7.04
CA GLU A 71 -16.95 25.00 -7.35
C GLU A 71 -16.95 24.40 -8.78
N PHE A 72 -15.75 24.24 -9.34
CA PHE A 72 -15.50 23.49 -10.56
C PHE A 72 -14.16 22.74 -10.50
N THR A 73 -14.00 21.68 -11.30
CA THR A 73 -12.74 20.95 -11.45
C THR A 73 -12.04 21.42 -12.72
N CYS A 74 -10.82 21.93 -12.60
CA CYS A 74 -10.04 22.38 -13.75
C CYS A 74 -9.64 21.19 -14.64
N THR A 75 -9.83 21.30 -15.95
CA THR A 75 -9.46 20.23 -16.91
C THR A 75 -7.96 20.09 -17.14
N SER A 76 -7.16 21.08 -16.73
CA SER A 76 -5.70 21.08 -16.90
C SER A 76 -4.94 20.55 -15.68
N CYS A 77 -5.30 20.99 -14.46
CA CYS A 77 -4.63 20.58 -13.22
C CYS A 77 -5.44 19.62 -12.35
N PHE A 78 -6.70 19.34 -12.71
CA PHE A 78 -7.61 18.42 -11.99
C PHE A 78 -7.94 18.81 -10.55
N LEU A 79 -7.57 20.02 -10.11
CA LEU A 79 -7.92 20.54 -8.80
C LEU A 79 -9.31 21.17 -8.80
N VAL A 80 -9.99 21.06 -7.65
CA VAL A 80 -11.26 21.77 -7.37
C VAL A 80 -10.93 23.22 -7.04
N GLN A 81 -11.60 24.14 -7.72
CA GLN A 81 -11.42 25.57 -7.57
C GLN A 81 -12.77 26.28 -7.46
N HIS A 82 -12.79 27.41 -6.75
CA HIS A 82 -13.94 28.30 -6.72
C HIS A 82 -14.15 28.97 -8.08
N ARG A 83 -15.41 29.18 -8.50
CA ARG A 83 -15.79 29.74 -9.82
C ARG A 83 -15.22 31.14 -10.10
N SER A 84 -14.78 31.87 -9.08
CA SER A 84 -14.03 33.13 -9.26
C SER A 84 -12.69 32.94 -9.96
N GLN A 85 -12.12 31.73 -9.93
CA GLN A 85 -10.86 31.38 -10.59
C GLN A 85 -11.07 30.79 -12.00
N LEU A 86 -12.31 30.75 -12.51
CA LEU A 86 -12.60 30.23 -13.85
C LEU A 86 -12.15 31.23 -14.92
N ALA A 87 -11.13 30.86 -15.70
CA ALA A 87 -10.60 31.71 -16.76
C ALA A 87 -11.33 31.50 -18.10
N ASP A 88 -11.58 30.24 -18.48
CA ASP A 88 -12.31 29.89 -19.69
C ASP A 88 -13.50 28.96 -19.35
N PRO A 89 -14.76 29.43 -19.50
CA PRO A 89 -15.94 28.63 -19.20
C PRO A 89 -16.21 27.51 -20.21
N ARG A 90 -15.66 27.57 -21.44
CA ARG A 90 -15.81 26.50 -22.44
C ARG A 90 -14.86 25.35 -22.17
N ARG A 91 -13.63 25.65 -21.75
CA ARG A 91 -12.59 24.66 -21.46
C ARG A 91 -12.57 24.22 -20.00
N VAL A 92 -13.24 24.97 -19.12
CA VAL A 92 -13.29 24.71 -17.67
C VAL A 92 -11.87 24.69 -17.08
N VAL A 93 -11.12 25.77 -17.33
CA VAL A 93 -9.70 25.92 -16.93
C VAL A 93 -9.58 27.06 -15.90
N CYS A 94 -8.75 26.87 -14.87
CA CYS A 94 -8.48 27.89 -13.86
C CYS A 94 -7.50 28.98 -14.35
N SER A 95 -7.48 30.14 -13.69
CA SER A 95 -6.56 31.25 -13.96
C SER A 95 -5.10 30.81 -14.08
N ASP A 96 -4.66 29.93 -13.19
CA ASP A 96 -3.26 29.52 -13.11
C ASP A 96 -2.83 28.61 -14.27
N CYS A 97 -3.78 27.85 -14.82
CA CYS A 97 -3.53 26.99 -16.00
C CYS A 97 -3.83 27.69 -17.33
N ALA A 98 -4.49 28.86 -17.29
CA ALA A 98 -4.75 29.68 -18.46
C ALA A 98 -3.65 30.74 -18.71
N ALA A 99 -2.73 30.90 -17.74
CA ALA A 99 -1.57 31.78 -17.81
C ALA A 99 -0.46 31.22 -18.73
#